data_AF-V6TG82-F1
#
_entry.id   AF-V6TG82-F1
#
_cell.length_a   1.000
_cell.length_b   1.000
_cell.length_c   1.000
_cell.angle_alpha   90.00
_cell.angle_beta   90.00
_cell.angle_gamma   90.00
#
_symmetry.space_group_name_H-M   'P 1'
#
loop_
_entity.id
_entity.type
_entity.pdbx_description
1 polymer ?
#
loop_
_entity_poly.entity_id
_entity_poly.type
_entity_poly.pdbx_seq_one_letter_code
_entity_poly.pdbx_strand_id
1 'polypeptide(L)'
;MAQAPRPQAISDFHFLISSVKSLRPLFMFIWQINVYHKHRHPFMANIGILADEATITGFLLAGAGCISSGNQKNFHVVDQNVSKADVEAAFEELRNSPDISIIMVSNGVMETIKDTIAEYDLQGKVVMPFPTKDSGLFAS
;
A
#
# COMPACT_ATOMS: atom_id res chain seq x y z
N MET A 1 23.56 -5.93 66.25
CA MET A 1 22.28 -5.35 65.79
C MET A 1 22.57 -3.98 65.21
N ALA A 2 22.55 -3.84 63.89
CA ALA A 2 22.52 -2.55 63.20
C ALA A 2 21.76 -2.80 61.89
N GLN A 3 20.52 -2.35 61.83
CA GLN A 3 19.64 -2.52 60.68
C GLN A 3 19.95 -1.41 59.68
N ALA A 4 20.31 -1.79 58.44
CA ALA A 4 20.58 -0.83 57.39
C ALA A 4 19.31 -0.02 57.03
N PRO A 5 19.42 1.30 56.77
CA PRO A 5 18.28 2.14 56.45
C PRO A 5 17.70 1.79 55.07
N ARG A 6 16.37 1.61 55.01
CA ARG A 6 15.64 1.41 53.75
C ARG A 6 15.67 2.69 52.90
N PRO A 7 15.99 2.63 51.59
CA PRO A 7 15.96 3.80 50.71
C PRO A 7 14.51 4.22 50.41
N GLN A 8 14.17 5.48 50.71
CA GLN A 8 12.84 6.10 50.50
C GLN A 8 12.58 6.60 49.06
N ALA A 9 13.38 6.18 48.07
CA ALA A 9 13.43 6.80 46.74
C ALA A 9 12.20 6.58 45.82
N ILE A 10 11.19 5.80 46.24
CA ILE A 10 10.04 5.46 45.39
C ILE A 10 8.89 6.46 45.54
N SER A 11 8.79 7.18 46.67
CA SER A 11 7.70 8.16 46.89
C SER A 11 7.92 9.49 46.16
N ASP A 12 9.17 9.86 45.88
CA ASP A 12 9.51 11.16 45.29
C ASP A 12 9.32 11.18 43.77
N PHE A 13 9.45 10.03 43.11
CA PHE A 13 9.18 9.89 41.67
C PHE A 13 7.69 10.03 41.34
N HIS A 14 6.80 9.68 42.28
CA HIS A 14 5.35 9.80 42.09
C HIS A 14 4.86 11.26 42.19
N PHE A 15 5.63 12.13 42.85
CA PHE A 15 5.32 13.56 42.96
C PHE A 15 5.68 14.33 41.67
N LEU A 16 6.80 13.98 41.02
CA LEU A 16 7.28 14.66 39.82
C LEU A 16 6.37 14.45 38.59
N ILE A 17 5.70 13.29 38.48
CA ILE A 17 4.76 12.98 37.39
C ILE A 17 3.40 13.69 37.58
N SER A 18 3.07 14.08 38.82
CA SER A 18 1.80 14.75 39.12
C SER A 18 1.74 16.20 38.62
N SER A 19 2.89 16.83 38.40
CA SER A 19 3.00 18.26 38.05
C SER A 19 2.97 18.55 36.54
N VAL A 20 2.76 17.54 35.68
CA VAL A 20 2.70 17.71 34.21
C VAL A 20 1.34 17.21 33.67
N LYS A 21 0.24 17.70 34.25
CA LYS A 21 -1.10 17.51 33.68
C LYS A 21 -1.46 18.58 32.62
N SER A 22 -0.78 19.73 32.64
CA SER A 22 -1.11 20.89 31.80
C SER A 22 -0.41 20.93 30.43
N LEU A 23 0.54 20.03 30.15
CA LEU A 23 1.30 20.01 28.89
C LEU A 23 0.86 18.90 27.92
N ARG A 24 -0.13 18.08 28.31
CA ARG A 24 -0.75 17.08 27.45
C ARG A 24 -1.36 17.66 26.17
N PRO A 25 -2.08 18.81 26.18
CA PRO A 25 -2.66 19.33 24.95
C PRO A 25 -1.59 19.86 23.99
N LEU A 26 -0.51 20.50 24.48
CA LEU A 26 0.56 20.99 23.62
C LEU A 26 1.38 19.84 23.01
N PHE A 27 1.68 18.80 23.78
CA PHE A 27 2.32 17.60 23.25
C PHE A 27 1.41 16.89 22.25
N MET A 28 0.11 16.80 22.52
CA MET A 28 -0.85 16.22 21.57
C MET A 28 -1.02 17.10 20.33
N PHE A 29 -0.90 18.43 20.43
CA PHE A 29 -0.97 19.36 19.29
C PHE A 29 0.32 19.33 18.46
N ILE A 30 1.49 19.28 19.10
CA ILE A 30 2.78 19.10 18.42
C ILE A 30 2.85 17.69 17.81
N TRP A 31 2.37 16.67 18.52
CA TRP A 31 2.23 15.31 18.01
C TRP A 31 1.22 15.27 16.87
N GLN A 32 0.08 15.96 16.97
CA GLN A 32 -0.94 16.05 15.92
C GLN A 32 -0.42 16.80 14.69
N ILE A 33 0.37 17.88 14.86
CA ILE A 33 1.03 18.60 13.78
C ILE A 33 2.13 17.74 13.13
N ASN A 34 2.96 17.05 13.92
CA ASN A 34 4.02 16.18 13.41
C ASN A 34 3.44 14.91 12.73
N VAL A 35 2.34 14.36 13.27
CA VAL A 35 1.55 13.27 12.66
C VAL A 35 0.80 13.75 11.42
N TYR A 36 0.39 15.03 11.33
CA TYR A 36 -0.19 15.59 10.11
C TYR A 36 0.83 15.83 8.98
N HIS A 37 2.10 16.06 9.32
CA HIS A 37 3.12 16.45 8.36
C HIS A 37 3.93 15.28 7.76
N LYS A 38 3.75 14.06 8.30
CA LYS A 38 4.58 12.89 7.96
C LYS A 38 3.99 12.03 6.83
N HIS A 39 3.99 12.60 5.61
CA HIS A 39 3.86 11.92 4.29
C HIS A 39 2.55 12.09 3.50
N ARG A 40 2.09 13.32 3.27
CA ARG A 40 1.41 13.65 2.00
C ARG A 40 2.45 14.14 0.99
N HIS A 41 3.17 13.22 0.36
CA HIS A 41 3.69 13.54 -0.97
C HIS A 41 2.47 13.68 -1.89
N PRO A 42 2.40 14.69 -2.78
CA PRO A 42 1.45 14.66 -3.88
C PRO A 42 1.80 13.41 -4.69
N PHE A 43 1.01 12.38 -4.45
CA PHE A 43 1.09 11.07 -5.04
C PHE A 43 0.94 11.28 -6.54
N MET A 44 2.05 11.34 -7.26
CA MET A 44 2.00 11.07 -8.70
C MET A 44 1.54 9.62 -8.76
N ALA A 45 0.24 9.45 -9.01
CA ALA A 45 -0.40 8.17 -8.92
C ALA A 45 0.13 7.31 -10.08
N ASN A 46 1.21 6.55 -9.85
CA ASN A 46 1.69 5.60 -10.82
C ASN A 46 0.71 4.43 -10.84
N ILE A 47 0.31 4.04 -12.05
CA ILE A 47 -0.67 2.99 -12.28
C ILE A 47 0.12 1.72 -12.61
N GLY A 48 -0.17 0.66 -11.86
CA GLY A 48 0.24 -0.71 -12.19
C GLY A 48 -0.81 -1.33 -13.11
N ILE A 49 -0.41 -2.04 -14.16
CA ILE A 49 -1.35 -2.62 -15.14
C ILE A 49 -1.09 -4.11 -15.31
N LEU A 50 -2.12 -4.93 -15.10
CA LEU A 50 -2.06 -6.38 -15.25
C LEU A 50 -3.17 -6.83 -16.21
N ALA A 51 -2.80 -7.13 -17.46
CA ALA A 51 -3.74 -7.38 -18.56
C ALA A 51 -3.11 -8.16 -19.71
N ASP A 52 -3.90 -8.45 -20.73
CA ASP A 52 -3.45 -9.07 -21.97
C ASP A 52 -2.55 -8.12 -22.80
N GLU A 53 -1.83 -8.69 -23.76
CA GLU A 53 -0.86 -7.99 -24.60
C GLU A 53 -1.48 -6.80 -25.35
N ALA A 54 -2.68 -6.99 -25.90
CA ALA A 54 -3.35 -5.95 -26.67
C ALA A 54 -3.71 -4.74 -25.79
N THR A 55 -4.18 -4.99 -24.57
CA THR A 55 -4.50 -3.93 -23.61
C THR A 55 -3.25 -3.19 -23.16
N ILE A 56 -2.20 -3.91 -22.77
CA ILE A 56 -0.94 -3.29 -22.34
C ILE A 56 -0.33 -2.46 -23.46
N THR A 57 -0.32 -2.98 -24.68
CA THR A 57 0.15 -2.22 -25.85
C THR A 57 -0.62 -0.90 -26.00
N GLY A 58 -1.95 -0.92 -25.82
CA GLY A 58 -2.77 0.30 -25.81
C GLY A 58 -2.36 1.31 -24.73
N PHE A 59 -2.12 0.85 -23.50
CA PHE A 59 -1.67 1.71 -22.40
C PHE A 59 -0.26 2.25 -22.60
N LEU A 60 0.65 1.44 -23.15
CA LEU A 60 2.00 1.88 -23.49
C LEU A 60 1.98 2.99 -24.56
N LEU A 61 1.14 2.83 -25.60
CA LEU A 61 0.94 3.85 -26.63
C LEU A 61 0.30 5.13 -26.08
N ALA A 62 -0.54 5.02 -25.06
CA ALA A 62 -1.13 6.16 -24.35
C ALA A 62 -0.15 6.87 -23.38
N GLY A 63 1.05 6.32 -23.18
CA GLY A 63 2.07 6.89 -22.28
C GLY A 63 1.91 6.50 -20.81
N ALA A 64 1.10 5.49 -20.49
CA ALA A 64 0.93 4.99 -19.12
C ALA A 64 2.02 3.97 -18.69
N GLY A 65 2.93 3.60 -19.59
CA GLY A 65 4.06 2.71 -19.31
C GLY A 65 5.25 3.44 -18.70
N CYS A 66 5.76 2.92 -17.59
CA CYS A 66 6.97 3.41 -16.95
C CYS A 66 7.89 2.24 -16.57
N ILE A 67 9.17 2.39 -16.86
CA ILE A 67 10.24 1.51 -16.37
C ILE A 67 11.11 2.35 -15.45
N SER A 68 11.10 2.02 -14.16
CA SER A 68 11.94 2.72 -13.17
C SER A 68 13.41 2.40 -13.37
N SER A 69 14.30 3.19 -12.78
CA SER A 69 15.76 3.03 -12.88
C SER A 69 16.26 1.67 -12.38
N GLY A 70 15.49 0.99 -11.52
CA GLY A 70 15.73 -0.39 -11.07
C GLY A 70 15.20 -1.49 -11.98
N ASN A 71 14.83 -1.16 -13.23
CA ASN A 71 14.16 -2.06 -14.19
C ASN A 71 12.83 -2.65 -13.70
N GLN A 72 12.22 -2.00 -12.70
CA GLN A 72 10.89 -2.31 -12.19
C GLN A 72 9.87 -1.68 -13.14
N LYS A 73 9.02 -2.52 -13.74
CA LYS A 73 7.99 -2.10 -14.68
C LYS A 73 6.68 -1.90 -13.93
N ASN A 74 5.85 -0.96 -14.38
CA ASN A 74 4.50 -0.78 -13.85
C ASN A 74 3.46 -1.61 -14.63
N PHE A 75 3.86 -2.63 -15.39
CA PHE A 75 2.93 -3.47 -16.13
C PHE A 75 3.42 -4.91 -16.29
N HIS A 76 2.48 -5.85 -16.36
CA HIS A 76 2.74 -7.27 -16.59
C HIS A 76 1.72 -7.84 -17.57
N VAL A 77 2.22 -8.49 -18.62
CA VAL A 77 1.39 -9.17 -19.63
C VAL A 77 0.94 -10.51 -19.07
N VAL A 78 -0.37 -10.71 -19.04
CA VAL A 78 -1.01 -11.97 -18.63
C VAL A 78 -1.73 -12.55 -19.83
N ASP A 79 -1.26 -13.72 -20.28
CA ASP A 79 -1.88 -14.53 -21.31
C ASP A 79 -2.62 -15.72 -20.68
N GLN A 80 -3.47 -16.40 -21.45
CA GLN A 80 -4.23 -17.58 -21.02
C GLN A 80 -3.33 -18.76 -20.61
N ASN A 81 -2.07 -18.75 -21.06
CA ASN A 81 -1.08 -19.79 -20.75
C ASN A 81 -0.34 -19.54 -19.43
N VAL A 82 -0.51 -18.37 -18.81
CA VAL A 82 0.19 -18.00 -17.57
C VAL A 82 -0.46 -18.70 -16.39
N SER A 83 0.36 -19.30 -15.51
CA SER A 83 -0.17 -20.01 -14.34
C SER A 83 -0.73 -19.02 -13.31
N LYS A 84 -1.73 -19.45 -12.52
CA LYS A 84 -2.27 -18.62 -11.43
C LYS A 84 -1.17 -18.09 -10.50
N ALA A 85 -0.17 -18.93 -10.19
CA ALA A 85 0.95 -18.55 -9.33
C ALA A 85 1.78 -17.41 -9.91
N ASP A 86 2.00 -17.40 -11.24
CA ASP A 86 2.75 -16.32 -11.89
C ASP A 86 1.94 -15.00 -11.89
N VAL A 87 0.61 -15.08 -12.04
CA VAL A 87 -0.27 -13.90 -11.94
C VAL A 87 -0.26 -13.32 -10.52
N GLU A 88 -0.28 -14.19 -9.50
CA GLU A 88 -0.17 -13.78 -8.10
C GLU A 88 1.17 -13.12 -7.80
N ALA A 89 2.28 -13.70 -8.29
CA ALA A 89 3.61 -13.11 -8.16
C ALA A 89 3.68 -11.71 -8.82
N ALA A 90 3.14 -11.56 -10.03
CA ALA A 90 3.07 -10.27 -10.72
C ALA A 90 2.21 -9.25 -9.94
N PHE A 91 1.10 -9.68 -9.37
CA PHE A 91 0.27 -8.83 -8.52
C PHE A 91 1.02 -8.40 -7.25
N GLU A 92 1.76 -9.30 -6.61
CA GLU A 92 2.59 -8.97 -5.45
C GLU A 92 3.70 -7.98 -5.78
N GLU A 93 4.35 -8.08 -6.93
CA GLU A 93 5.37 -7.12 -7.38
C GLU A 93 4.79 -5.70 -7.50
N LEU A 94 3.60 -5.56 -8.12
CA LEU A 94 2.89 -4.28 -8.22
C LEU A 94 2.42 -3.76 -6.86
N ARG A 95 1.97 -4.66 -5.97
CA ARG A 95 1.55 -4.32 -4.60
C ARG A 95 2.73 -3.91 -3.71
N ASN A 96 3.90 -4.51 -3.87
CA ASN A 96 5.06 -4.18 -3.04
C ASN A 96 5.79 -2.92 -3.54
N SER A 97 5.50 -2.48 -4.76
CA SER A 97 6.07 -1.27 -5.35
C SER A 97 5.56 0.00 -4.64
N PRO A 98 6.45 0.82 -4.02
CA PRO A 98 6.04 2.00 -3.26
C PRO A 98 5.49 3.13 -4.15
N ASP A 99 5.90 3.17 -5.42
CA ASP A 99 5.50 4.23 -6.37
C ASP A 99 4.10 4.00 -6.96
N ILE A 100 3.59 2.77 -6.90
CA ILE A 100 2.31 2.38 -7.47
C ILE A 100 1.19 2.63 -6.47
N SER A 101 0.05 3.05 -6.99
CA SER A 101 -1.05 3.54 -6.18
C SER A 101 -2.38 2.93 -6.56
N ILE A 102 -2.57 2.77 -7.87
CA ILE A 102 -3.71 2.10 -8.46
C ILE A 102 -3.17 0.91 -9.25
N ILE A 103 -3.69 -0.27 -8.99
CA ILE A 103 -3.41 -1.48 -9.74
C ILE A 103 -4.65 -1.76 -10.60
N MET A 104 -4.54 -1.51 -11.89
CA MET A 104 -5.56 -1.83 -12.88
C MET A 104 -5.40 -3.28 -13.35
N VAL A 105 -6.50 -4.03 -13.29
CA VAL A 105 -6.53 -5.45 -13.64
C VAL A 105 -7.65 -5.70 -14.65
N SER A 106 -7.39 -6.51 -15.66
CA SER A 106 -8.47 -6.97 -16.54
C SER A 106 -9.44 -7.86 -15.75
N ASN A 107 -10.73 -7.83 -16.09
CA ASN A 107 -11.74 -8.65 -15.40
C ASN A 107 -11.39 -10.15 -15.35
N GLY A 108 -10.85 -10.70 -16.44
CA GLY A 108 -10.44 -12.11 -16.48
C GLY A 108 -9.27 -12.43 -15.53
N VAL A 109 -8.34 -11.49 -15.38
CA VAL A 109 -7.25 -11.63 -14.40
C VAL A 109 -7.79 -11.49 -12.97
N MET A 110 -8.65 -10.50 -12.72
CA MET A 110 -9.29 -10.28 -11.42
C MET A 110 -9.99 -11.54 -10.91
N GLU A 111 -10.69 -12.28 -11.78
CA GLU A 111 -11.35 -13.53 -11.40
C GLU A 111 -10.36 -14.60 -10.91
N THR A 112 -9.18 -14.68 -11.54
CA THR A 112 -8.11 -15.62 -11.18
C THR A 112 -7.52 -15.35 -9.79
N ILE A 113 -7.34 -14.08 -9.43
CA ILE A 113 -6.66 -13.64 -8.19
C ILE A 113 -7.61 -13.09 -7.12
N LYS A 114 -8.93 -13.30 -7.29
CA LYS A 114 -9.94 -12.73 -6.39
C LYS A 114 -9.77 -13.17 -4.93
N ASP A 115 -9.48 -14.46 -4.73
CA ASP A 115 -9.25 -15.03 -3.40
C ASP A 115 -8.02 -14.38 -2.76
N THR A 116 -6.96 -14.27 -3.54
CA THR A 116 -5.66 -13.70 -3.17
C THR A 116 -5.80 -12.22 -2.77
N ILE A 117 -6.58 -11.43 -3.51
CA ILE A 117 -6.89 -10.03 -3.18
C ILE A 117 -7.68 -9.93 -1.87
N ALA A 118 -8.60 -10.87 -1.59
CA ALA A 118 -9.40 -10.84 -0.37
C ALA A 118 -8.56 -11.12 0.88
N GLU A 119 -7.47 -11.87 0.75
CA GLU A 119 -6.56 -12.20 1.84
C GLU A 119 -5.49 -11.12 2.09
N TYR A 120 -5.12 -10.35 1.07
CA TYR A 120 -4.05 -9.36 1.17
C TYR A 120 -4.46 -8.00 1.71
N ASP A 121 -3.62 -7.43 2.58
CA ASP A 121 -3.66 -6.01 2.92
C ASP A 121 -3.17 -5.17 1.75
N LEU A 122 -4.02 -4.37 1.13
CA LEU A 122 -3.67 -3.56 -0.04
C LEU A 122 -2.71 -2.39 0.27
N GLN A 123 -2.32 -2.16 1.53
CA GLN A 123 -1.37 -1.10 1.94
C GLN A 123 -1.77 0.29 1.44
N GLY A 124 -3.08 0.57 1.41
CA GLY A 124 -3.62 1.83 0.91
C GLY A 124 -3.64 1.98 -0.62
N LYS A 125 -3.34 0.92 -1.36
CA LYS A 125 -3.50 0.88 -2.82
C LYS A 125 -4.94 0.54 -3.22
N VAL A 126 -5.33 1.01 -4.41
CA VAL A 126 -6.63 0.71 -5.00
C VAL A 126 -6.46 -0.36 -6.09
N VAL A 127 -7.21 -1.45 -6.01
CA VAL A 127 -7.30 -2.43 -7.10
C VAL A 127 -8.55 -2.15 -7.91
N MET A 128 -8.38 -1.88 -9.21
CA MET A 128 -9.45 -1.45 -10.10
C MET A 128 -9.62 -2.44 -11.26
N PRO A 129 -10.68 -3.25 -11.27
CA PRO A 129 -11.01 -4.09 -12.42
C PRO A 129 -11.56 -3.23 -13.57
N PHE A 130 -11.24 -3.59 -14.81
CA PHE A 130 -11.83 -2.97 -16.00
C PHE A 130 -12.33 -4.03 -17.01
N PRO A 131 -13.43 -3.73 -17.74
CA PRO A 131 -13.99 -4.65 -18.71
C PRO A 131 -13.08 -4.78 -19.94
N THR A 132 -12.88 -6.02 -20.39
CA THR A 132 -12.20 -6.35 -21.65
C THR A 132 -13.21 -6.81 -22.70
N LYS A 133 -12.78 -6.91 -23.97
CA LYS A 133 -13.65 -7.32 -25.09
C LYS A 133 -14.37 -8.65 -24.84
N ASP A 134 -13.71 -9.58 -24.17
CA ASP A 134 -14.23 -10.93 -23.93
C ASP A 134 -15.19 -11.02 -22.74
N SER A 135 -15.39 -9.92 -22.01
CA SER A 135 -16.27 -9.89 -20.82
C SER A 135 -17.77 -10.00 -21.13
N GLY A 136 -18.16 -10.26 -22.39
CA GLY A 136 -19.55 -10.37 -22.83
C GLY A 136 -20.33 -9.04 -22.84
N LEU A 137 -19.77 -7.96 -22.28
CA LEU A 137 -20.43 -6.65 -22.20
C LEU A 137 -20.62 -5.94 -23.55
N PHE A 138 -19.89 -6.35 -24.59
CA PHE A 138 -19.90 -5.72 -25.91
C PHE A 138 -20.35 -6.65 -27.04
N ALA A 139 -20.79 -7.87 -26.71
CA ALA A 139 -21.39 -8.79 -27.67
C ALA A 139 -22.91 -8.57 -27.66
N SER A 140 -23.40 -7.65 -28.50
CA SER A 140 -24.82 -7.49 -28.84
C SER A 140 -25.04 -7.69 -30.33
#